data_AF-A0A974UJR9-F1
#
_entry.id   AF-A0A974UJR9-F1
#
_cell.length_a   1.000
_cell.length_b   1.000
_cell.length_c   1.000
_cell.angle_alpha   90.00
_cell.angle_beta   90.00
_cell.angle_gamma   90.00
#
_symmetry.space_group_name_H-M   'P 1'
#
loop_
_entity.id
_entity.type
_entity.pdbx_description
1 polymer ?
#
loop_
_entity_poly.entity_id
_entity_poly.type
_entity_poly.pdbx_seq_one_letter_code
_entity_poly.pdbx_strand_id
1 'polypeptide(L)' 'MKKKLVIELIVYIVIVVIGIIMLFMYEPEEVDIVLPKDFQIEQKGGVNDAFVPIE' A
#
# COMPACT_ATOMS: atom_id res chain seq x y z
N MET A 1 2.66 -37.41 1.73
CA MET A 1 3.44 -36.17 1.98
C MET A 1 3.63 -35.33 0.72
N LYS A 2 4.20 -35.87 -0.37
CA LYS A 2 4.41 -35.12 -1.63
C LYS A 2 3.14 -34.50 -2.24
N LYS A 3 2.02 -35.23 -2.29
CA LYS A 3 0.77 -34.74 -2.90
C LYS A 3 0.17 -33.53 -2.17
N LYS A 4 0.21 -33.53 -0.83
CA LYS A 4 -0.30 -32.42 -0.01
C LYS A 4 0.51 -31.14 -0.26
N LEU A 5 1.84 -31.25 -0.26
CA LEU A 5 2.74 -30.13 -0.48
C LEU A 5 2.58 -29.53 -1.88
N VAL A 6 2.37 -30.36 -2.90
CA VAL A 6 2.11 -29.89 -4.27
C VAL A 6 0.79 -29.14 -4.36
N ILE A 7 -0.27 -29.61 -3.71
CA ILE A 7 -1.56 -28.91 -3.68
C ILE A 7 -1.43 -27.55 -2.99
N GLU A 8 -0.73 -27.50 -1.86
CA GLU A 8 -0.49 -26.28 -1.10
C GLU A 8 0.31 -25.25 -1.92
N LEU A 9 1.35 -25.69 -2.63
CA LEU A 9 2.13 -24.85 -3.53
C LEU A 9 1.26 -24.27 -4.67
N ILE A 10 0.38 -25.08 -5.27
CA ILE A 10 -0.53 -24.61 -6.32
C ILE A 10 -1.47 -23.54 -5.78
N VAL A 11 -2.03 -23.74 -4.59
CA VAL A 11 -2.92 -22.74 -3.96
C VAL A 11 -2.18 -21.42 -3.74
N TYR A 12 -0.94 -21.45 -3.23
CA TYR A 12 -0.15 -20.24 -3.06
C TYR A 12 0.14 -19.52 -4.38
N ILE A 13 0.49 -20.27 -5.43
CA ILE A 13 0.70 -19.69 -6.77
C ILE A 13 -0.58 -19.00 -7.26
N VAL A 14 -1.73 -19.65 -7.11
CA VAL A 14 -3.02 -19.07 -7.52
C VAL A 14 -3.32 -17.76 -6.77
N ILE A 15 -3.09 -17.72 -5.45
CA ILE A 15 -3.28 -16.51 -4.64
C ILE A 15 -2.38 -15.37 -5.12
N VAL A 16 -1.10 -15.66 -5.38
CA VAL A 16 -0.15 -14.65 -5.88
C VAL A 16 -0.58 -14.12 -7.25
N VAL A 17 -1.00 -14.99 -8.16
CA VAL A 17 -1.49 -14.57 -9.50
C VAL A 17 -2.72 -13.68 -9.38
N ILE A 18 -3.69 -14.03 -8.54
CA ILE A 18 -4.88 -13.21 -8.30
C ILE A 18 -4.49 -11.85 -7.72
N GLY A 19 -3.56 -11.81 -6.75
CA GLY A 19 -3.07 -10.57 -6.16
C GLY A 19 -2.40 -9.65 -7.19
N ILE A 20 -1.58 -10.21 -8.08
CA ILE A 20 -0.94 -9.45 -9.17
C ILE A 20 -2.00 -8.89 -10.12
N ILE A 21 -2.99 -9.69 -10.52
CA ILE A 21 -4.08 -9.24 -11.40
C ILE A 21 -4.85 -8.09 -10.73
N MET A 22 -5.21 -8.22 -9.44
CA MET A 22 -5.89 -7.16 -8.71
C MET A 22 -5.05 -5.89 -8.64
N LEU A 23 -3.74 -5.99 -8.43
CA LEU A 23 -2.85 -4.83 -8.34
C LEU A 23 -2.83 -4.00 -9.63
N PHE A 24 -2.97 -4.63 -10.79
CA PHE A 24 -2.98 -3.94 -12.08
C PHE A 24 -4.38 -3.60 -12.60
N MET A 25 -5.41 -4.36 -12.21
CA MET A 25 -6.79 -4.14 -12.69
C MET A 25 -7.60 -3.23 -11.77
N TYR A 26 -7.29 -3.18 -10.48
CA TYR A 26 -8.05 -2.41 -9.51
C TYR A 26 -7.39 -1.04 -9.33
N GLU A 27 -7.92 -0.05 -10.05
CA GLU A 27 -7.66 1.34 -9.75
C GLU A 27 -8.41 1.68 -8.45
N PRO A 28 -7.71 2.10 -7.37
CA PRO A 28 -8.37 2.44 -6.12
C PRO A 28 -9.27 3.65 -6.36
N GLU A 29 -10.46 3.65 -5.77
CA GLU A 29 -11.35 4.79 -5.85
C GLU A 29 -10.66 6.03 -5.27
N GLU A 30 -10.61 7.09 -6.06
CA GLU A 30 -10.13 8.39 -5.59
C GLU A 30 -11.15 8.93 -4.58
N VAL A 31 -10.81 8.85 -3.31
CA VAL A 31 -11.60 9.48 -2.26
C VAL A 31 -11.16 10.94 -2.16
N ASP A 32 -12.04 11.84 -2.56
CA ASP A 32 -11.84 13.28 -2.37
C ASP A 32 -11.66 13.57 -0.87
N ILE A 33 -10.44 13.96 -0.49
CA ILE A 33 -10.17 14.46 0.85
C ILE A 33 -10.73 15.88 0.92
N VAL A 34 -11.97 16.01 1.39
CA VAL A 34 -12.59 17.31 1.66
C VAL A 34 -11.92 17.91 2.90
N LEU A 35 -10.98 18.83 2.69
CA LEU A 35 -10.36 19.56 3.79
C LEU A 35 -11.39 20.53 4.40
N PRO A 36 -11.75 20.39 5.68
CA PRO A 36 -12.63 21.33 6.35
C PRO A 36 -12.06 22.74 6.28
N LYS A 37 -12.90 23.76 6.07
CA LYS A 37 -12.46 25.17 5.92
C LYS A 37 -11.79 25.73 7.17
N ASP A 38 -12.07 25.12 8.32
CA ASP A 38 -11.52 25.41 9.64
C ASP A 38 -10.31 24.53 10.00
N PHE A 39 -9.89 23.64 9.10
CA PHE A 39 -8.71 22.81 9.30
C PHE A 39 -7.45 23.68 9.24
N GLN A 40 -6.86 23.91 10.40
CA GLN A 40 -5.53 24.51 10.50
C GLN A 40 -4.52 23.42 10.17
N ILE A 41 -3.90 23.51 9.01
CA ILE A 41 -2.73 22.68 8.69
C ILE A 41 -1.62 23.15 9.63
N GLU A 42 -1.43 22.47 10.77
CA GLU A 42 -0.22 22.61 11.58
C GLU A 42 0.93 22.06 10.74
N GLN A 43 1.54 22.93 9.95
CA GLN A 43 2.77 22.66 9.22
C GLN A 43 3.93 22.58 10.23
N LYS A 44 3.91 21.55 11.08
CA LYS A 44 5.01 21.25 12.01
C LYS A 44 6.26 20.74 11.30
N GLY A 45 6.16 20.43 10.00
CA GLY A 45 7.32 20.22 9.14
C GLY A 45 7.21 20.94 7.81
N GLY A 46 7.92 22.05 7.69
CA GLY A 46 8.19 22.74 6.43
C GLY A 46 9.38 22.09 5.71
N VAL A 47 9.76 22.64 4.55
CA VAL A 47 10.84 22.18 3.64
C VAL A 47 12.18 21.84 4.32
N ASN A 48 12.39 22.26 5.57
CA ASN A 48 13.60 22.06 6.36
C ASN A 48 13.54 20.90 7.38
N ASP A 49 12.41 20.22 7.55
CA ASP A 49 12.26 19.14 8.56
C ASP A 49 12.86 17.79 8.13
N ALA A 50 13.31 17.69 6.89
CA ALA A 50 14.00 16.51 6.35
C ALA A 50 15.54 16.58 6.49
N PHE A 51 16.09 17.50 7.29
CA PHE A 51 17.53 17.53 7.56
C PHE A 51 17.85 16.71 8.81
N VAL A 52 18.36 15.49 8.61
CA VAL A 52 18.98 14.67 9.66
C VAL A 52 20.49 14.97 9.65
N PRO A 53 21.05 15.60 10.70
CA PRO A 53 22.50 15.70 10.84
C PRO A 53 23.07 14.29 11.00
N ILE A 54 23.99 13.91 10.14
CA ILE A 54 24.77 12.68 10.31
C ILE A 54 26.00 13.08 11.14
N GLU A 55 26.01 12.72 12.42
CA GLU A 55 27.25 12.65 13.23
C GLU A 55 28.02 11.37 12.90
#